data_AF-A0A2N3FH84-F1
#
_entry.id   AF-A0A2N3FH84-F1
#
_cell.length_a   1.000
_cell.length_b   1.000
_cell.length_c   1.000
_cell.angle_alpha   90.00
_cell.angle_beta   90.00
_cell.angle_gamma   90.00
#
_symmetry.space_group_name_H-M   'P 1'
#
loop_
_entity.id
_entity.type
_entity.pdbx_description
1 polymer ?
#
loop_
_entity_poly.entity_id
_entity_poly.type
_entity_poly.pdbx_seq_one_letter_code
_entity_poly.pdbx_strand_id
1 'polypeptide(L)'
;MTLVAILTHVASALWKGVLLGLQYNPVFGIIGAVVAAAVLGYPKAPRERRFWAGAAIVVAWLVGDGLMILGRTREVADGLGAFAQMTPAWVAYVLLAAWAIVTVSVGYIAPAWAGIIVGRRVTHGTGWLAAIAIAVGVSLGISSIIAGLGVLG
;
A
#
# COMPACT_ATOMS: atom_id res chain seq x y z
N MET A 1 -16.67 6.95 27.97
CA MET A 1 -15.67 7.77 27.23
C MET A 1 -16.34 9.06 26.80
N THR A 2 -15.66 10.20 26.92
CA THR A 2 -16.15 11.48 26.38
C THR A 2 -15.94 11.54 24.86
N LEU A 3 -16.71 12.36 24.13
CA LEU A 3 -16.54 12.56 22.68
C LEU A 3 -15.11 12.97 22.33
N VAL A 4 -14.54 13.89 23.11
CA VAL A 4 -13.15 14.35 22.95
C VAL A 4 -12.17 13.19 23.06
N ALA A 5 -12.32 12.32 24.06
CA ALA A 5 -11.45 11.15 24.22
C ALA A 5 -11.53 10.22 23.01
N ILE A 6 -12.73 9.94 22.49
CA ILE A 6 -12.92 9.10 21.29
C ILE A 6 -12.17 9.70 20.10
N LEU A 7 -12.33 11.00 19.85
CA LEU A 7 -11.67 11.69 18.74
C LEU A 7 -10.14 11.66 18.88
N THR A 8 -9.59 11.85 20.08
CA THR A 8 -8.15 11.77 20.34
C THR A 8 -7.61 10.35 20.09
N HIS A 9 -8.34 9.31 20.50
CA HIS A 9 -7.95 7.93 20.25
C HIS A 9 -7.99 7.58 18.75
N VAL A 10 -9.04 8.00 18.03
CA VAL A 10 -9.12 7.80 16.57
C VAL A 10 -7.98 8.52 15.87
N ALA A 11 -7.77 9.81 16.16
CA ALA A 11 -6.74 10.61 15.50
C ALA A 11 -5.33 10.03 15.73
N SER A 12 -5.01 9.63 16.96
CA SER A 12 -3.72 9.02 17.28
C SER A 12 -3.54 7.64 16.64
N ALA A 13 -4.59 6.81 16.57
CA ALA A 13 -4.57 5.53 15.89
C ALA A 13 -4.37 5.68 14.38
N LEU A 14 -5.10 6.60 13.75
CA LEU A 14 -4.96 6.91 12.34
C LEU A 14 -3.55 7.42 12.03
N TRP A 15 -3.04 8.36 12.83
CA TRP A 15 -1.69 8.90 12.64
C TRP A 15 -0.61 7.82 12.75
N LYS A 16 -0.66 6.99 13.79
CA LYS A 16 0.28 5.87 13.97
C LYS A 16 0.16 4.84 12.84
N GLY A 17 -1.07 4.51 12.44
CA GLY A 17 -1.32 3.60 11.33
C GLY A 17 -0.77 4.14 10.01
N VAL A 18 -0.91 5.44 9.75
CA VAL A 18 -0.31 6.12 8.59
C VAL A 18 1.21 6.00 8.63
N LEU A 19 1.85 6.31 9.77
CA LEU A 19 3.31 6.21 9.90
C LEU A 19 3.82 4.79 9.65
N LEU A 20 3.18 3.78 10.24
CA LEU A 20 3.49 2.38 9.98
C LEU A 20 3.24 2.00 8.51
N GLY A 21 2.21 2.58 7.88
CA GLY A 21 1.90 2.32 6.47
C GLY A 21 2.86 2.92 5.47
N LEU A 22 3.63 3.93 5.87
CA LEU A 22 4.73 4.44 5.06
C LEU A 22 5.94 3.51 5.11
N GLN A 23 6.02 2.60 6.10
CA GLN A 23 7.06 1.56 6.19
C GLN A 23 6.65 0.28 5.43
N TYR A 24 6.11 0.43 4.21
CA TYR A 24 5.75 -0.70 3.37
C TYR A 24 7.01 -1.42 2.83
N ASN A 25 6.85 -2.67 2.37
CA ASN A 25 7.94 -3.40 1.74
C ASN A 25 8.19 -2.91 0.29
N PRO A 26 9.31 -2.20 0.00
CA PRO A 26 9.51 -1.58 -1.30
C PRO A 26 9.76 -2.60 -2.42
N VAL A 27 10.32 -3.77 -2.11
CA VAL A 27 10.63 -4.80 -3.11
C VAL A 27 9.33 -5.36 -3.69
N PHE A 28 8.41 -5.79 -2.82
CA PHE A 28 7.11 -6.30 -3.27
C PHE A 28 6.22 -5.19 -3.85
N GLY A 29 6.32 -3.96 -3.32
CA GLY A 29 5.67 -2.78 -3.89
C GLY A 29 6.05 -2.56 -5.35
N ILE A 30 7.35 -2.51 -5.64
CA ILE A 30 7.88 -2.36 -7.00
C ILE A 30 7.43 -3.51 -7.90
N ILE A 31 7.61 -4.76 -7.46
CA ILE A 31 7.26 -5.94 -8.27
C ILE A 31 5.76 -5.94 -8.62
N GLY A 32 4.90 -5.75 -7.63
CA GLY A 32 3.45 -5.69 -7.83
C GLY A 32 3.04 -4.57 -8.77
N ALA A 33 3.61 -3.37 -8.58
CA ALA A 33 3.34 -2.22 -9.42
C ALA A 33 3.80 -2.41 -10.86
N VAL A 34 5.00 -2.97 -11.07
CA VAL A 34 5.56 -3.27 -12.39
C VAL A 34 4.71 -4.28 -13.13
N VAL A 35 4.33 -5.38 -12.48
CA VAL A 35 3.49 -6.42 -13.11
C VAL A 35 2.12 -5.84 -13.47
N ALA A 36 1.47 -5.12 -12.55
CA ALA A 36 0.18 -4.51 -12.82
C ALA A 36 0.24 -3.45 -13.94
N ALA A 37 1.29 -2.62 -13.95
CA ALA A 37 1.53 -1.63 -14.99
C ALA A 37 1.83 -2.26 -16.35
N ALA A 38 2.62 -3.33 -16.40
CA ALA A 38 2.89 -4.07 -17.64
C ALA A 38 1.60 -4.69 -18.22
N VAL A 39 0.78 -5.28 -17.36
CA VAL A 39 -0.45 -5.97 -17.76
C VAL A 39 -1.49 -5.01 -18.32
N LEU A 40 -1.61 -3.80 -17.76
CA LEU A 40 -2.72 -2.88 -18.05
C LEU A 40 -2.32 -1.55 -18.71
N GLY A 41 -1.02 -1.28 -18.81
CA GLY A 41 -0.44 -0.02 -19.23
C GLY A 41 -0.25 0.16 -20.73
N TYR A 42 -0.71 -0.74 -21.60
CA TYR A 42 -0.67 -0.52 -23.04
C TYR A 42 -2.02 0.01 -23.58
N PRO A 43 -2.01 0.74 -24.72
CA PRO A 43 -3.24 1.24 -25.33
C PRO A 43 -4.21 0.10 -25.68
N LYS A 44 -5.50 0.30 -25.41
CA LYS A 44 -6.58 -0.67 -25.71
C LYS A 44 -6.50 -2.00 -24.94
N ALA A 45 -5.86 -2.03 -23.77
CA ALA A 45 -5.88 -3.21 -22.90
C ALA A 45 -7.33 -3.67 -22.59
N PRO A 46 -7.67 -4.97 -22.77
CA PRO A 46 -9.02 -5.47 -22.55
C PRO A 46 -9.42 -5.36 -21.08
N ARG A 47 -10.73 -5.20 -20.83
CA ARG A 47 -11.27 -4.97 -19.48
C ARG A 47 -10.93 -6.10 -18.50
N GLU A 48 -10.83 -7.33 -18.98
CA GLU A 48 -10.44 -8.50 -18.19
C GLU A 48 -9.07 -8.34 -17.51
N ARG A 49 -8.11 -7.64 -18.16
CA ARG A 49 -6.79 -7.40 -17.58
C ARG A 49 -6.81 -6.50 -16.35
N ARG A 50 -7.91 -5.77 -16.10
CA ARG A 50 -8.08 -5.01 -14.85
C ARG A 50 -8.13 -5.94 -13.64
N PHE A 51 -8.77 -7.09 -13.79
CA PHE A 51 -8.82 -8.11 -12.74
C PHE A 51 -7.41 -8.64 -12.45
N TRP A 52 -6.67 -9.01 -13.49
CA TRP A 52 -5.30 -9.52 -13.36
C TRP A 52 -4.32 -8.50 -12.77
N ALA A 53 -4.42 -7.23 -13.15
CA ALA A 53 -3.62 -6.16 -12.55
C ALA A 53 -3.97 -5.95 -11.06
N GLY A 54 -5.26 -5.99 -10.71
CA GLY A 54 -5.71 -5.94 -9.32
C GLY A 54 -5.23 -7.15 -8.51
N ALA A 55 -5.33 -8.35 -9.08
CA ALA A 55 -4.83 -9.57 -8.45
C ALA A 55 -3.31 -9.52 -8.20
N ALA A 56 -2.53 -9.03 -9.16
CA ALA A 56 -1.09 -8.84 -8.99
C ALA A 56 -0.76 -7.89 -7.83
N ILE A 57 -1.49 -6.77 -7.70
CA ILE A 57 -1.34 -5.83 -6.58
C ILE A 57 -1.70 -6.50 -5.26
N VAL A 58 -2.84 -7.19 -5.19
CA VAL A 58 -3.30 -7.84 -3.95
C VAL A 58 -2.33 -8.93 -3.50
N VAL A 59 -1.86 -9.77 -4.43
CA VAL A 59 -0.88 -10.83 -4.11
C VAL A 59 0.44 -10.23 -3.63
N ALA A 60 0.96 -9.22 -4.34
CA ALA A 60 2.20 -8.57 -3.94
C ALA A 60 2.06 -7.91 -2.56
N TRP A 61 0.95 -7.20 -2.30
CA TRP A 61 0.68 -6.59 -1.00
C TRP A 61 0.55 -7.64 0.11
N LEU A 62 -0.17 -8.74 -0.13
CA LEU A 62 -0.32 -9.82 0.85
C LEU A 62 1.03 -10.42 1.24
N VAL A 63 1.87 -10.74 0.25
CA VAL A 63 3.19 -11.33 0.49
C VAL A 63 4.15 -10.35 1.15
N GLY A 64 4.09 -9.06 0.78
CA GLY A 64 4.97 -8.03 1.33
C GLY A 64 4.61 -7.61 2.75
N ASP A 65 3.36 -7.22 2.98
CA ASP A 65 2.90 -6.55 4.21
C ASP A 65 1.60 -7.14 4.77
N GLY A 66 0.67 -7.55 3.90
CA GLY A 66 -0.70 -7.90 4.28
C GLY A 66 -0.80 -9.10 5.21
N LEU A 67 -0.03 -10.17 4.99
CA LEU A 67 0.00 -11.33 5.89
C LEU A 67 0.54 -10.96 7.29
N MET A 68 1.54 -10.07 7.35
CA MET A 68 2.03 -9.57 8.63
C MET A 68 0.95 -8.77 9.36
N ILE A 69 0.25 -7.86 8.67
CA ILE A 69 -0.83 -7.04 9.26
C ILE A 69 -2.00 -7.94 9.72
N LEU A 70 -2.34 -8.98 8.96
CA LEU A 70 -3.33 -9.98 9.38
C LEU A 70 -2.87 -10.72 10.64
N GLY A 71 -1.59 -11.10 10.72
CA GLY A 71 -1.00 -11.66 11.94
C GLY A 71 -1.14 -10.73 13.15
N ARG A 72 -0.84 -9.43 12.98
CA ARG A 72 -1.03 -8.41 14.03
C ARG A 72 -2.50 -8.23 14.43
N THR A 73 -3.41 -8.38 13.47
CA THR A 73 -4.85 -8.34 13.74
C THR A 73 -5.28 -9.52 14.61
N ARG A 74 -4.72 -10.70 14.35
CA ARG A 74 -4.96 -11.89 15.17
C ARG A 74 -4.36 -11.75 16.57
N GLU A 75 -3.15 -11.21 16.69
CA GLU A 75 -2.52 -10.91 17.99
C GLU A 75 -3.42 -10.02 18.87
N VAL A 76 -4.00 -8.95 18.31
CA VAL A 76 -4.95 -8.08 19.02
C VAL A 76 -6.20 -8.85 19.49
N ALA A 77 -6.75 -9.73 18.64
CA ALA A 77 -7.91 -10.53 18.98
C ALA A 77 -7.62 -11.55 20.10
N ASP A 78 -6.41 -12.12 20.11
CA ASP A 78 -5.96 -13.06 21.12
C ASP A 78 -5.44 -12.36 22.40
N GLY A 79 -5.38 -11.02 22.41
CA GLY A 79 -4.89 -10.24 23.55
C GLY A 79 -3.38 -10.33 23.76
N LEU A 80 -2.62 -10.64 22.71
CA LEU A 80 -1.17 -10.85 22.73
C LEU A 80 -0.44 -9.80 21.86
N GLY A 81 0.86 -9.65 22.05
CA GLY A 81 1.71 -8.83 21.18
C GLY A 81 1.69 -7.32 21.46
N ALA A 82 2.35 -6.56 20.57
CA ALA A 82 2.69 -5.15 20.81
C ALA A 82 1.46 -4.22 20.86
N PHE A 83 0.37 -4.59 20.20
CA PHE A 83 -0.85 -3.78 20.12
C PHE A 83 -1.94 -4.21 21.11
N ALA A 84 -1.77 -5.33 21.83
CA ALA A 84 -2.74 -5.80 22.83
C ALA A 84 -2.89 -4.86 24.04
N GLN A 85 -1.87 -4.04 24.31
CA GLN A 85 -1.91 -3.04 25.38
C GLN A 85 -2.72 -1.78 25.00
N MET A 86 -3.18 -1.66 23.75
CA MET A 86 -4.04 -0.54 23.34
C MET A 86 -5.45 -0.75 23.87
N THR A 87 -5.77 -0.01 24.93
CA THR A 87 -7.15 0.13 25.43
C THR A 87 -7.78 1.43 24.96
N PRO A 88 -9.01 1.38 24.42
CA PRO A 88 -9.80 0.19 24.10
C PRO A 88 -9.31 -0.57 22.85
N ALA A 89 -9.58 -1.88 22.78
CA ALA A 89 -9.12 -2.75 21.68
C ALA A 89 -9.56 -2.29 20.27
N TRP A 90 -10.70 -1.61 20.14
CA TRP A 90 -11.15 -1.06 18.86
C TRP A 90 -10.16 -0.05 18.25
N VAL A 91 -9.39 0.64 19.10
CA VAL A 91 -8.36 1.60 18.67
C VAL A 91 -7.23 0.90 17.92
N ALA A 92 -6.86 -0.31 18.35
CA ALA A 92 -5.87 -1.12 17.66
C ALA A 92 -6.36 -1.52 16.25
N TYR A 93 -7.63 -1.91 16.11
CA TYR A 93 -8.20 -2.22 14.79
C TYR A 93 -8.24 -1.02 13.84
N VAL A 94 -8.53 0.19 14.36
CA VAL A 94 -8.47 1.43 13.56
C VAL A 94 -7.05 1.70 13.07
N LEU A 95 -6.05 1.52 13.93
CA LEU A 95 -4.64 1.64 13.56
C LEU A 95 -4.26 0.63 12.48
N LEU A 96 -4.60 -0.65 12.68
CA LEU A 96 -4.29 -1.72 11.72
C LEU A 96 -4.98 -1.50 10.37
N ALA A 97 -6.22 -1.01 10.37
CA ALA A 97 -6.94 -0.65 9.16
C ALA A 97 -6.26 0.51 8.42
N ALA A 98 -5.87 1.58 9.13
CA ALA A 98 -5.13 2.69 8.55
C ALA A 98 -3.78 2.22 7.99
N TRP A 99 -3.07 1.35 8.72
CA TRP A 99 -1.82 0.74 8.26
C TRP A 99 -2.01 -0.05 6.95
N ALA A 100 -3.02 -0.93 6.90
CA ALA A 100 -3.33 -1.71 5.70
C ALA A 100 -3.68 -0.82 4.50
N ILE A 101 -4.51 0.22 4.71
CA ILE A 101 -4.94 1.13 3.64
C ILE A 101 -3.75 1.94 3.11
N VAL A 102 -2.91 2.47 3.99
CA VAL A 102 -1.78 3.31 3.58
C VAL A 102 -0.71 2.48 2.87
N THR A 103 -0.36 1.29 3.39
CA THR A 103 0.59 0.40 2.70
C THR A 103 0.13 0.06 1.29
N VAL A 104 -1.10 -0.45 1.13
CA VAL A 104 -1.60 -0.87 -0.20
C VAL A 104 -1.72 0.32 -1.15
N SER A 105 -2.17 1.47 -0.66
CA SER A 105 -2.39 2.66 -1.50
C SER A 105 -1.08 3.29 -1.96
N VAL A 106 -0.16 3.53 -1.03
CA VAL A 106 1.10 4.25 -1.29
C VAL A 106 2.14 3.34 -1.91
N GLY A 107 2.34 2.15 -1.34
CA GLY A 107 3.42 1.24 -1.75
C GLY A 107 3.14 0.45 -3.02
N TYR A 108 1.88 0.20 -3.35
CA TYR A 108 1.50 -0.74 -4.42
C TYR A 108 0.60 -0.11 -5.49
N ILE A 109 -0.50 0.54 -5.09
CA ILE A 109 -1.50 1.07 -6.03
C ILE A 109 -0.97 2.33 -6.73
N ALA A 110 -0.45 3.31 -6.00
CA ALA A 110 -0.05 4.60 -6.58
C ALA A 110 1.01 4.46 -7.69
N PRO A 111 2.11 3.69 -7.52
CA PRO A 111 3.08 3.50 -8.59
C PRO A 111 2.50 2.73 -9.78
N ALA A 112 1.69 1.69 -9.53
CA ALA A 112 1.03 0.94 -10.59
C ALA A 112 0.13 1.85 -11.43
N TRP A 113 -0.66 2.68 -10.76
CA TRP A 113 -1.61 3.58 -11.39
C TRP A 113 -0.92 4.66 -12.24
N ALA A 114 0.16 5.25 -11.72
CA ALA A 114 0.99 6.17 -12.49
C ALA A 114 1.55 5.51 -13.76
N GLY A 115 2.10 4.29 -13.63
CA GLY A 115 2.58 3.50 -14.76
C GLY A 115 1.49 3.24 -15.81
N ILE A 116 0.31 2.78 -15.37
CA ILE A 116 -0.82 2.49 -16.25
C ILE A 116 -1.29 3.74 -17.02
N ILE A 117 -1.40 4.88 -16.33
CA ILE A 117 -1.85 6.13 -16.95
C ILE A 117 -0.87 6.58 -18.03
N VAL A 118 0.43 6.59 -17.71
CA VAL A 118 1.44 7.07 -18.67
C VAL A 118 1.59 6.10 -19.84
N GLY A 119 1.68 4.79 -19.57
CA GLY A 119 1.84 3.80 -20.62
C GLY A 119 0.71 3.82 -21.64
N ARG A 120 -0.54 4.03 -21.21
CA ARG A 120 -1.70 4.09 -22.11
C ARG A 120 -1.65 5.26 -23.09
N ARG A 121 -0.86 6.30 -22.79
CA ARG A 121 -0.66 7.46 -23.67
C ARG A 121 0.40 7.20 -24.75
N VAL A 122 1.20 6.14 -24.60
CA VAL A 122 2.23 5.77 -25.58
C VAL A 122 1.64 4.85 -26.65
N THR A 123 1.43 5.40 -27.84
CA THR A 123 0.70 4.76 -28.94
C THR A 123 1.55 3.87 -29.84
N HIS A 124 2.89 3.91 -29.73
CA HIS A 124 3.83 3.22 -30.62
C HIS A 124 4.09 1.75 -30.26
N GLY A 125 3.12 1.04 -29.64
CA GLY A 125 3.25 -0.37 -29.24
C GLY A 125 4.16 -0.63 -28.03
N THR A 126 4.91 0.38 -27.56
CA THR A 126 5.84 0.31 -26.43
C THR A 126 5.24 0.80 -25.11
N GLY A 127 3.92 1.00 -25.03
CA GLY A 127 3.27 1.57 -23.84
C GLY A 127 3.43 0.73 -22.58
N TRP A 128 3.57 -0.58 -22.70
CA TRP A 128 3.86 -1.45 -21.55
C TRP A 128 5.28 -1.21 -20.97
N LEU A 129 6.29 -0.94 -21.81
CA LEU A 129 7.65 -0.58 -21.37
C LEU A 129 7.65 0.77 -20.65
N ALA A 130 6.94 1.76 -21.21
CA ALA A 130 6.77 3.05 -20.57
C ALA A 130 6.03 2.93 -19.23
N ALA A 131 5.01 2.08 -19.16
CA ALA A 131 4.27 1.83 -17.92
C ALA A 131 5.19 1.25 -16.83
N ILE A 132 6.02 0.27 -17.17
CA ILE A 132 7.00 -0.33 -16.25
C ILE A 132 8.00 0.73 -15.78
N ALA A 133 8.61 1.47 -16.70
CA ALA A 133 9.62 2.48 -16.36
C ALA A 133 9.07 3.53 -15.38
N ILE A 134 7.84 4.00 -15.62
CA ILE A 134 7.16 4.94 -14.71
C ILE A 134 6.82 4.27 -13.38
N ALA A 135 6.30 3.05 -13.38
CA ALA A 135 5.98 2.35 -12.13
C ALA A 135 7.24 2.16 -11.25
N VAL A 136 8.37 1.79 -11.85
CA VAL A 136 9.67 1.71 -11.14
C VAL A 136 10.09 3.08 -10.63
N GLY A 137 10.12 4.10 -11.50
CA GLY A 137 10.55 5.45 -11.14
C GLY A 137 9.71 6.07 -10.02
N VAL A 138 8.39 5.91 -10.07
CA VAL A 138 7.48 6.37 -9.02
C VAL A 138 7.67 5.58 -7.73
N SER A 139 7.82 4.26 -7.79
CA SER A 139 8.07 3.45 -6.59
C SER A 139 9.36 3.85 -5.90
N LEU A 140 10.44 4.05 -6.66
CA LEU A 140 11.73 4.51 -6.14
C LEU A 140 11.64 5.95 -5.62
N GLY A 141 10.91 6.83 -6.30
CA GLY A 141 10.67 8.20 -5.88
C GLY A 141 9.93 8.28 -4.55
N ILE A 142 8.83 7.53 -4.41
CA ILE A 142 8.07 7.43 -3.15
C ILE A 142 8.95 6.87 -2.05
N SER A 143 9.68 5.78 -2.32
CA SER A 143 10.58 5.17 -1.32
C SER A 143 11.66 6.15 -0.88
N SER A 144 12.25 6.92 -1.81
CA SER A 144 13.26 7.93 -1.53
C SER A 144 12.71 9.09 -0.71
N ILE A 145 11.50 9.57 -1.03
CA ILE A 145 10.82 10.64 -0.27
C ILE A 145 10.57 10.18 1.16
N ILE A 146 10.02 8.97 1.34
CA ILE A 146 9.72 8.42 2.66
C ILE A 146 11.00 8.21 3.47
N ALA A 147 12.06 7.68 2.86
CA ALA A 147 13.36 7.55 3.49
C ALA A 147 13.93 8.93 3.90
N GLY A 148 13.81 9.94 3.03
CA GLY A 148 14.26 11.31 3.30
C GLY A 148 13.46 12.03 4.39
N LEU A 149 12.20 11.65 4.61
CA LEU A 149 11.36 12.17 5.70
C LEU A 149 11.74 11.62 7.09
N GLY A 150 12.75 10.74 7.19
CA GLY A 150 13.24 10.24 8.47
C GLY A 150 12.33 9.22 9.14
N VAL A 151 11.43 8.55 8.39
CA VAL A 151 10.53 7.49 8.92
C VAL A 151 11.31 6.18 9.25
N LEU A 152 12.63 6.25 9.32
CA LEU A 152 13.58 5.19 9.73
C LEU A 152 14.40 5.60 10.97
N GLY A 153 13.82 6.40 11.89
CA GLY A 153 14.38 6.72 13.20
C GLY A 153 13.49 6.25 14.33
#